data_AF-A0A828RPT6-F1
#
_entry.id   AF-A0A828RPT6-F1
#
_cell.length_a   1.000
_cell.length_b   1.000
_cell.length_c   1.000
_cell.angle_alpha   90.00
_cell.angle_beta   90.00
_cell.angle_gamma   90.00
#
_symmetry.space_group_name_H-M   'P 1'
#
loop_
_entity.id
_entity.type
_entity.pdbx_description
1 polymer ?
#
loop_
_entity_poly.entity_id
_entity_poly.type
_entity_poly.pdbx_seq_one_letter_code
_entity_poly.pdbx_strand_id
1 'polypeptide(L)'
;MKTRYYTNFEFYYDEDTMDLPQSVLESEQLSPAAKNIYIFFVYLITEQVEDILGTLQNLEEAKHDLEPGLAELLACGLIKKEIIKNESSEEELHYIVTKEMN
;
A
#
# COMPACT_ATOMS: atom_id res chain seq x y z
N MET A 1 -11.16 8.81 -13.78
CA MET A 1 -11.04 8.89 -12.31
C MET A 1 -9.58 8.72 -11.98
N LYS A 2 -8.96 9.72 -11.34
CA LYS A 2 -7.55 9.66 -10.97
C LYS A 2 -7.38 8.76 -9.74
N THR A 3 -6.30 8.00 -9.67
CA THR A 3 -5.96 7.19 -8.49
C THR A 3 -4.82 7.84 -7.73
N ARG A 4 -4.88 7.82 -6.40
CA ARG A 4 -3.87 8.36 -5.49
C ARG A 4 -3.46 7.29 -4.48
N TYR A 5 -2.19 7.31 -4.12
CA TYR A 5 -1.60 6.40 -3.15
C TYR A 5 -0.79 7.21 -2.13
N TYR A 6 -0.96 6.94 -0.84
CA TYR A 6 -0.20 7.61 0.22
C TYR A 6 -0.25 6.79 1.52
N THR A 7 0.75 6.98 2.37
CA THR A 7 0.71 6.50 3.75
C THR A 7 0.01 7.54 4.64
N ASN A 8 -0.65 7.10 5.70
CA ASN A 8 -1.17 7.99 6.76
C ASN A 8 -0.27 8.03 8.01
N PHE A 9 0.95 7.52 7.89
CA PHE A 9 1.92 7.44 8.96
C PHE A 9 3.29 7.90 8.46
N GLU A 10 4.08 8.42 9.39
CA GLU A 10 5.48 8.76 9.18
C GLU A 10 6.36 7.53 9.42
N PHE A 11 7.42 7.42 8.63
CA PHE A 11 8.46 6.40 8.73
C PHE A 11 9.77 6.98 8.19
N TYR A 12 10.89 6.36 8.58
CA TYR A 12 12.19 6.71 8.04
C TYR A 12 12.45 5.96 6.74
N TYR A 13 13.05 6.63 5.76
CA TYR A 13 13.45 6.05 4.49
C TYR A 13 14.75 6.70 3.99
N ASP A 14 15.69 5.87 3.55
CA ASP A 14 16.86 6.23 2.73
C ASP A 14 17.08 5.18 1.62
N GLU A 15 18.15 5.35 0.83
CA GLU A 15 18.47 4.46 -0.31
C GLU A 15 18.66 2.99 0.10
N ASP A 16 19.02 2.72 1.37
CA ASP A 16 19.37 1.38 1.85
C ASP A 16 18.32 0.81 2.84
N THR A 17 17.50 1.66 3.46
CA THR A 17 16.67 1.29 4.62
C THR A 17 15.30 1.98 4.60
N MET A 18 14.26 1.21 4.93
CA MET A 18 12.91 1.71 5.20
C MET A 18 12.39 1.16 6.54
N ASP A 19 12.11 2.05 7.49
CA ASP A 19 11.65 1.67 8.84
C ASP A 19 10.14 1.46 8.87
N LEU A 20 9.71 0.30 8.38
CA LEU A 20 8.30 -0.05 8.30
C LEU A 20 7.70 -0.46 9.66
N PRO A 21 6.38 -0.28 9.86
CA PRO A 21 5.70 -0.69 11.09
C PRO A 21 5.89 -2.17 11.42
N GLN A 22 6.66 -2.45 12.48
CA GLN A 22 6.93 -3.82 12.94
C GLN A 22 5.64 -4.57 13.32
N SER A 23 4.62 -3.86 13.84
CA SER A 23 3.31 -4.43 14.13
C SER A 23 2.63 -5.08 12.91
N VAL A 24 2.93 -4.60 11.71
CA VAL A 24 2.44 -5.18 10.44
C VAL A 24 3.36 -6.32 10.01
N LEU A 25 4.68 -6.10 10.00
CA LEU A 25 5.66 -7.09 9.54
C LEU A 25 5.71 -8.35 10.40
N GLU A 26 5.49 -8.22 11.70
CA GLU A 26 5.49 -9.33 12.67
C GLU A 26 4.09 -9.92 12.92
N SER A 27 3.03 -9.35 12.32
CA SER A 27 1.66 -9.83 12.52
C SER A 27 1.50 -11.29 12.09
N GLU A 28 1.01 -12.15 13.00
CA GLU A 28 0.62 -13.54 12.66
C GLU A 28 -0.69 -13.61 11.88
N GLN A 29 -1.46 -12.51 11.85
CA GLN A 29 -2.73 -12.44 11.12
C GLN A 29 -2.53 -12.23 9.61
N LEU A 30 -1.32 -11.85 9.19
CA LEU A 30 -0.99 -11.54 7.81
C LEU A 30 -0.17 -12.64 7.17
N SER A 31 -0.57 -13.06 5.98
CA SER A 31 0.23 -13.93 5.14
C SER A 31 1.55 -13.26 4.71
N PRO A 32 2.57 -14.05 4.35
CA PRO A 32 3.78 -13.52 3.74
C PRO A 32 3.50 -12.67 2.49
N ALA A 33 2.50 -13.07 1.68
CA ALA A 33 2.09 -12.32 0.49
C ALA A 33 1.55 -10.92 0.86
N ALA A 34 0.68 -10.82 1.87
CA ALA A 34 0.18 -9.52 2.33
C ALA A 34 1.31 -8.61 2.85
N LYS A 35 2.27 -9.17 3.60
CA LYS A 35 3.43 -8.41 4.08
C LYS A 35 4.31 -7.93 2.93
N ASN A 36 4.59 -8.78 1.95
CA ASN A 36 5.35 -8.41 0.74
C ASN A 36 4.67 -7.25 0.01
N ILE A 37 3.36 -7.36 -0.26
CA ILE A 37 2.60 -6.32 -0.96
C ILE A 37 2.55 -5.03 -0.15
N TYR A 38 2.44 -5.11 1.17
CA TYR A 38 2.49 -3.93 2.05
C TYR A 38 3.83 -3.18 1.89
N ILE A 39 4.95 -3.90 1.95
CA ILE A 39 6.30 -3.34 1.77
C ILE A 39 6.40 -2.64 0.42
N PHE A 40 6.00 -3.31 -0.66
CA PHE A 40 6.06 -2.75 -2.00
C PHE A 40 5.15 -1.52 -2.17
N PHE A 41 3.95 -1.51 -1.58
CA PHE A 41 3.08 -0.34 -1.61
C PHE A 41 3.74 0.87 -0.97
N VAL A 42 4.31 0.71 0.23
CA VAL A 42 4.98 1.82 0.93
C VAL A 42 6.21 2.30 0.16
N TYR A 43 7.00 1.37 -0.38
CA TYR A 43 8.16 1.70 -1.22
C TYR A 43 7.75 2.51 -2.46
N LEU A 44 6.79 2.02 -3.25
CA LEU A 44 6.36 2.69 -4.49
C LEU A 44 5.66 4.04 -4.23
N ILE A 45 4.98 4.19 -3.09
CA ILE A 45 4.47 5.49 -2.62
C ILE A 45 5.62 6.47 -2.38
N THR A 46 6.68 6.00 -1.72
CA THR A 46 7.87 6.81 -1.39
C THR A 46 8.61 7.25 -2.66
N GLU A 47 8.71 6.34 -3.62
CA GLU A 47 9.24 6.60 -4.97
C GLU A 47 8.29 7.44 -5.87
N GLN A 48 7.15 7.90 -5.32
CA GLN A 48 6.16 8.73 -6.02
C GLN A 48 5.64 8.10 -7.32
N VAL A 49 5.53 6.78 -7.37
CA VAL A 49 5.01 6.05 -8.52
C VAL A 49 3.52 6.32 -8.71
N GLU A 50 3.12 6.77 -9.90
CA GLU A 50 1.72 7.15 -10.17
C GLU A 50 0.78 5.94 -10.27
N ASP A 51 1.21 4.85 -10.91
CA ASP A 51 0.43 3.62 -11.10
C ASP A 51 1.06 2.44 -10.36
N ILE A 52 0.82 2.40 -9.05
CA ILE A 52 1.37 1.35 -8.17
C ILE A 52 0.79 -0.03 -8.52
N LEU A 53 -0.51 -0.13 -8.76
CA LEU A 53 -1.14 -1.42 -9.06
C LEU A 53 -0.66 -1.98 -10.41
N GLY A 54 -0.58 -1.14 -11.44
CA GLY A 54 0.00 -1.56 -12.73
C GLY A 54 1.47 -1.92 -12.59
N THR A 55 2.25 -1.19 -11.80
CA THR A 55 3.65 -1.52 -11.52
C THR A 55 3.77 -2.90 -10.86
N LEU A 56 2.99 -3.16 -9.80
CA LEU A 56 3.03 -4.43 -9.09
C LEU A 56 2.61 -5.64 -9.94
N GLN A 57 1.70 -5.44 -10.89
CA GLN A 57 1.32 -6.50 -11.84
C GLN A 57 2.45 -6.91 -12.77
N ASN A 58 3.43 -6.02 -12.99
CA ASN A 58 4.54 -6.24 -13.91
C ASN A 58 5.86 -6.60 -13.19
N LEU A 59 5.92 -6.48 -11.86
CA LEU A 59 7.07 -6.92 -11.06
C LEU A 59 6.98 -8.42 -10.78
N GLU A 60 7.99 -9.18 -11.18
CA GLU A 60 8.03 -10.65 -11.03
C GLU A 60 7.89 -11.05 -9.55
N GLU A 61 8.52 -10.27 -8.68
CA GLU A 61 8.59 -10.45 -7.23
C GLU A 61 7.27 -10.16 -6.51
N ALA A 62 6.36 -9.41 -7.13
CA ALA A 62 5.11 -8.97 -6.51
C ALA A 62 3.86 -9.56 -7.18
N LYS A 63 3.90 -9.83 -8.49
CA LYS A 63 2.70 -10.18 -9.27
C LYS A 63 1.99 -11.43 -8.77
N HIS A 64 2.73 -12.39 -8.21
CA HIS A 64 2.17 -13.63 -7.66
C HIS A 64 1.48 -13.43 -6.30
N ASP A 65 1.95 -12.45 -5.53
CA ASP A 65 1.42 -12.12 -4.20
C ASP A 65 0.37 -11.01 -4.25
N LEU A 66 0.27 -10.28 -5.37
CA LEU A 66 -0.52 -9.05 -5.47
C LEU A 66 -1.99 -9.24 -5.15
N GLU A 67 -2.69 -10.12 -5.86
CA GLU A 67 -4.13 -10.33 -5.66
C GLU A 67 -4.46 -10.85 -4.24
N PRO A 68 -3.84 -11.95 -3.75
CA PRO A 68 -4.13 -12.43 -2.39
C PRO A 68 -3.70 -11.43 -1.32
N GLY A 69 -2.52 -10.81 -1.47
CA GLY A 69 -1.99 -9.86 -0.52
C GLY A 69 -2.83 -8.58 -0.43
N LEU A 70 -3.22 -8.00 -1.56
CA LEU A 70 -4.08 -6.81 -1.58
C LEU A 70 -5.44 -7.08 -0.97
N ALA A 71 -6.06 -8.23 -1.28
CA ALA A 71 -7.35 -8.61 -0.72
C ALA A 71 -7.29 -8.70 0.82
N GLU A 72 -6.22 -9.31 1.34
CA GLU A 72 -6.00 -9.44 2.78
C GLU A 72 -5.72 -8.09 3.45
N LEU A 73 -4.87 -7.24 2.86
CA LEU A 73 -4.60 -5.90 3.39
C LEU A 73 -5.85 -5.02 3.44
N LEU A 74 -6.74 -5.13 2.44
CA LEU A 74 -8.04 -4.46 2.43
C LEU A 74 -8.95 -5.03 3.54
N ALA A 75 -9.00 -6.35 3.72
CA ALA A 75 -9.82 -7.00 4.73
C ALA A 75 -9.39 -6.64 6.16
N CYS A 76 -8.07 -6.56 6.41
CA CYS A 76 -7.48 -6.16 7.69
C CYS A 76 -7.49 -4.64 7.92
N GLY A 77 -7.93 -3.84 6.94
CA GLY A 77 -7.96 -2.39 7.06
C GLY A 77 -6.60 -1.69 6.95
N LEU A 78 -5.56 -2.42 6.57
CA LEU A 78 -4.21 -1.90 6.36
C LEU A 78 -4.06 -1.09 5.07
N ILE A 79 -4.98 -1.31 4.13
CA ILE A 79 -5.22 -0.42 2.99
C ILE A 79 -6.69 0.01 3.04
N LYS A 80 -6.93 1.31 3.09
CA LYS A 80 -8.29 1.87 2.93
C LYS A 80 -8.47 2.35 1.51
N LYS A 81 -9.62 2.03 0.93
CA LYS A 81 -10.01 2.44 -0.42
C LYS A 81 -11.17 3.42 -0.34
N GLU A 82 -10.92 4.69 -0.67
CA GLU A 82 -11.87 5.78 -0.49
C GLU A 82 -12.06 6.57 -1.79
N ILE A 83 -13.26 7.10 -2.02
CA ILE A 83 -13.52 8.03 -3.12
C ILE A 83 -13.62 9.44 -2.51
N ILE A 84 -12.73 10.32 -2.92
CA ILE A 84 -12.61 11.69 -2.40
C ILE A 84 -12.79 12.67 -3.56
N LYS A 85 -13.49 13.78 -3.32
CA LYS A 85 -13.58 14.87 -4.31
C LYS A 85 -12.41 15.83 -4.14
N ASN A 86 -11.70 16.11 -5.22
CA ASN A 86 -10.64 17.13 -5.21
C ASN A 86 -11.22 18.56 -5.21
N GLU A 87 -10.34 19.56 -5.20
CA GLU A 87 -10.73 20.98 -5.17
C GLU A 87 -11.59 21.41 -6.37
N SER A 88 -11.49 20.68 -7.49
CA SER A 88 -12.31 20.89 -8.70
C SER A 88 -13.62 20.07 -8.70
N SER A 89 -13.97 19.44 -7.57
CA SER A 89 -15.13 18.55 -7.40
C SER A 89 -15.09 17.26 -8.24
N GLU A 90 -13.93 16.91 -8.77
CA GLU A 90 -13.74 15.64 -9.49
C GLU A 90 -13.48 14.51 -8.50
N GLU A 91 -14.02 13.33 -8.78
CA GLU A 91 -13.80 12.14 -7.96
C GLU A 91 -12.41 11.53 -8.22
N GLU A 92 -11.66 11.33 -7.15
CA GLU A 92 -10.38 10.63 -7.10
C GLU A 92 -10.53 9.38 -6.23
N LEU A 93 -9.87 8.29 -6.62
CA LEU A 93 -9.80 7.05 -5.86
C LEU A 93 -8.52 7.03 -5.03
N HIS A 94 -8.62 6.94 -3.72
CA HIS A 94 -7.50 6.99 -2.80
C HIS A 94 -7.27 5.62 -2.18
N TYR A 95 -6.05 5.11 -2.29
CA TYR A 95 -5.53 3.97 -1.54
C TYR A 95 -4.63 4.50 -0.42
N ILE A 96 -5.11 4.37 0.82
CA ILE A 96 -4.45 4.89 2.02
C ILE A 96 -3.83 3.72 2.76
N VAL A 97 -2.50 3.65 2.77
CA VAL A 97 -1.76 2.62 3.50
C VAL A 97 -1.60 3.05 4.96
N THR A 98 -1.96 2.17 5.89
CA THR A 98 -1.97 2.44 7.33
C THR A 98 -1.14 1.41 8.10
N LYS A 99 -0.84 1.70 9.37
CA LYS A 99 -0.08 0.83 10.28
C LYS A 99 -0.96 0.11 11.31
N GLU A 100 -2.24 0.48 11.38
CA GLU A 100 -3.22 -0.06 12.33
C GLU A 100 -4.20 -0.98 11.59
N MET A 101 -4.36 -2.20 12.09
CA MET A 101 -5.38 -3.14 11.64
C MET A 101 -6.74 -2.79 12.27
N ASN A 102 -7.83 -3.07 11.55
CA ASN A 102 -9.20 -2.90 12.04
C ASN A 102 -9.63 -3.99 13.02
#